data_AF-A0A4Y6GMH4-F1
#
_entry.id   AF-A0A4Y6GMH4-F1
#
_cell.length_a   1.000
_cell.length_b   1.000
_cell.length_c   1.000
_cell.angle_alpha   90.00
_cell.angle_beta   90.00
_cell.angle_gamma   90.00
#
_symmetry.space_group_name_H-M   'P 1'
#
loop_
_entity.id
_entity.type
_entity.pdbx_description
1 polymer ?
#
loop_
_entity_poly.entity_id
_entity_poly.type
_entity_poly.pdbx_seq_one_letter_code
_entity_poly.pdbx_strand_id
1 'polypeptide(L)'
;SSSNISGSLFHYLFQETESLQSKVGRYLSPEENPFFPNNLPDSFIPPTKCTPVLHPAAESVNVNEKILDAYINQILPLFCNEADDGNFATTAACDIQLLQALSRRIHYGKFVAEVKFRDCTDDYKPFILAQDRDALMKLLTFEAVEEMVKKRVAKKAMVFGQEVSLNDSVIEVKCKVDPSLVSRLYDKWIMPLTKLVEVEYLLRRLD
;
A
#
# COMPACT_ATOMS: atom_id res chain seq x y z
N SER A 1 25.11 23.92 -12.81
CA SER A 1 25.67 23.53 -11.50
C SER A 1 24.84 22.38 -10.96
N SER A 2 25.13 21.17 -11.43
CA SER A 2 24.43 19.94 -11.04
C SER A 2 24.95 19.47 -9.70
N SER A 3 24.22 19.78 -8.62
CA SER A 3 24.44 19.24 -7.29
C SER A 3 24.41 17.71 -7.32
N ASN A 4 25.35 17.10 -6.58
CA ASN A 4 25.54 15.65 -6.40
C ASN A 4 24.28 14.97 -5.82
N ILE A 5 23.30 14.68 -6.68
CA ILE A 5 22.21 13.77 -6.33
C ILE A 5 22.68 12.36 -6.72
N SER A 6 22.89 11.49 -5.73
CA SER A 6 23.08 10.05 -5.98
C SER A 6 21.71 9.40 -6.17
N GLY A 7 21.27 9.23 -7.42
CA GLY A 7 20.00 8.57 -7.76
C GLY A 7 19.08 9.41 -8.65
N SER A 8 17.85 8.94 -8.87
CA SER A 8 16.82 9.69 -9.61
C SER A 8 16.22 10.82 -8.77
N LEU A 9 15.65 11.84 -9.43
CA LEU A 9 14.94 12.94 -8.75
C LEU A 9 13.84 12.40 -7.82
N PHE A 10 13.08 11.40 -8.30
CA PHE A 10 12.05 10.73 -7.51
C PHE A 10 12.63 10.11 -6.23
N HIS A 11 13.74 9.37 -6.34
CA HIS A 11 14.39 8.73 -5.19
C HIS A 11 14.84 9.74 -4.15
N TYR A 12 15.49 10.82 -4.59
CA TYR A 12 15.94 11.91 -3.72
C TYR A 12 14.76 12.59 -2.99
N LEU A 13 13.73 13.00 -3.74
CA LEU A 13 12.54 13.64 -3.16
C LEU A 13 11.82 12.74 -2.16
N PHE A 14 11.76 11.44 -2.44
CA PHE A 14 11.11 10.49 -1.55
C PHE A 14 11.90 10.31 -0.25
N GLN A 15 13.23 10.12 -0.33
CA GLN A 15 14.08 10.03 0.86
C GLN A 15 13.99 11.29 1.74
N GLU A 16 14.05 12.48 1.16
CA GLU A 16 13.91 13.74 1.90
C GLU A 16 12.52 13.87 2.54
N THR A 17 11.47 13.45 1.82
CA THR A 17 10.10 13.45 2.33
C THR A 17 9.93 12.50 3.52
N GLU A 18 10.44 11.27 3.42
CA GLU A 18 10.39 10.31 4.52
C GLU A 18 11.23 10.78 5.71
N SER A 19 12.41 11.36 5.46
CA SER A 19 13.27 11.93 6.49
C SER A 19 12.54 13.02 7.28
N LEU A 20 11.90 13.97 6.58
CA LEU A 20 11.09 15.02 7.23
C LEU A 20 9.94 14.43 8.04
N GLN A 21 9.21 13.47 7.48
CA GLN A 21 8.05 12.85 8.11
C GLN A 21 8.43 11.97 9.31
N SER A 22 9.61 11.35 9.29
CA SER A 22 10.14 10.57 10.42
C SER A 22 10.37 11.46 11.65
N LYS A 23 10.92 12.66 11.46
CA LYS A 23 11.19 13.62 12.55
C LYS A 23 9.92 14.00 13.32
N VAL A 24 8.79 14.07 12.64
CA VAL A 24 7.46 14.38 13.22
C VAL A 24 6.67 13.11 13.62
N GLY A 25 7.33 11.96 13.71
CA GLY A 25 6.77 10.76 14.30
C GLY A 25 5.87 9.94 13.38
N ARG A 26 5.90 10.15 12.05
CA ARG A 26 5.05 9.39 11.11
C ARG A 26 5.21 7.87 11.30
N TYR A 27 6.45 7.39 11.35
CA TYR A 27 6.78 5.97 11.46
C TYR A 27 6.77 5.44 12.91
N LEU A 28 6.31 6.25 13.87
CA LEU A 28 5.90 5.73 15.18
C LEU A 28 4.51 5.07 15.09
N SER A 29 3.74 5.37 14.05
CA SER A 29 2.46 4.71 13.79
C SER A 29 2.69 3.30 13.23
N PRO A 30 2.04 2.26 13.78
CA PRO A 30 2.15 0.89 13.28
C PRO A 30 1.53 0.70 11.88
N GLU A 31 0.77 1.68 11.38
CA GLU A 31 0.19 1.67 10.04
C GLU A 31 1.15 2.20 8.97
N GLU A 32 2.19 2.94 9.36
CA GLU A 32 3.12 3.60 8.45
C GLU A 32 4.39 2.77 8.28
N ASN A 33 4.79 2.56 7.02
CA ASN A 33 5.97 1.75 6.68
C ASN A 33 6.83 2.56 5.72
N PRO A 34 8.10 2.85 6.06
CA PRO A 34 8.98 3.63 5.19
C PRO A 34 9.49 2.79 4.02
N PHE A 35 9.67 3.43 2.87
CA PHE A 35 10.32 2.85 1.69
C PHE A 35 11.85 2.84 1.85
N PHE A 36 12.42 3.77 2.62
CA PHE A 36 13.85 3.89 2.86
C PHE A 36 14.19 3.85 4.36
N PRO A 37 13.99 2.70 5.05
CA PRO A 37 14.17 2.60 6.50
C PRO A 37 15.58 2.88 7.01
N ASN A 38 16.62 2.64 6.19
CA ASN A 38 18.02 2.64 6.64
C ASN A 38 18.57 4.03 7.03
N ASN A 39 17.94 5.11 6.57
CA ASN A 39 18.46 6.48 6.69
C ASN A 39 17.47 7.44 7.36
N LEU A 40 16.54 6.92 8.17
CA LEU A 40 15.54 7.76 8.83
C LEU A 40 16.11 8.41 10.09
N PRO A 41 15.95 9.74 10.25
CA PRO A 41 16.30 10.43 11.48
C PRO A 41 15.32 10.08 12.61
N ASP A 42 15.80 10.18 13.85
CA ASP A 42 14.98 9.99 15.04
C ASP A 42 13.84 11.02 15.12
N SER A 43 12.69 10.55 15.62
CA SER A 43 11.53 11.40 15.91
C SER A 43 11.80 12.25 17.16
N PHE A 44 11.50 13.55 17.08
CA PHE A 44 11.46 14.41 18.28
C PHE A 44 10.10 14.38 18.99
N ILE A 45 9.09 13.73 18.37
CA ILE A 45 7.81 13.44 19.01
C ILE A 45 7.96 12.21 19.90
N PRO A 46 7.53 12.25 21.17
CA PRO A 46 7.62 11.11 22.07
C PRO A 46 6.71 9.95 21.59
N PRO A 47 7.11 8.69 21.79
CA PRO A 47 6.26 7.54 21.48
C PRO A 47 4.94 7.60 22.26
N THR A 48 3.84 7.30 21.58
CA THR A 48 2.53 7.19 22.23
C THR A 48 2.48 5.96 23.14
N LYS A 49 1.95 6.11 24.36
CA LYS A 49 1.73 5.03 25.33
C LYS A 49 0.50 4.16 24.97
N CYS A 50 0.40 3.72 23.73
CA CYS A 50 -0.67 2.81 23.31
C CYS A 50 -0.24 1.36 23.54
N THR A 51 -1.15 0.51 23.99
CA THR A 51 -0.90 -0.93 24.04
C THR A 51 -0.72 -1.43 22.61
N PRO A 52 0.40 -2.10 22.28
CA PRO A 52 0.62 -2.64 20.94
C PRO A 52 -0.50 -3.59 20.56
N VAL A 53 -1.18 -3.32 19.46
CA VAL A 53 -2.23 -4.20 18.92
C VAL A 53 -1.59 -5.38 18.19
N LEU A 54 -0.48 -5.14 17.49
CA LEU A 54 0.23 -6.14 16.70
C LEU A 54 1.26 -6.89 17.54
N HIS A 55 1.56 -8.13 17.14
CA HIS A 55 2.64 -8.91 17.70
C HIS A 55 4.02 -8.30 17.37
N PRO A 56 4.92 -8.09 18.36
CA PRO A 56 6.19 -7.40 18.15
C PRO A 56 7.09 -8.06 17.08
N ALA A 57 7.16 -9.39 17.05
CA ALA A 57 7.99 -10.10 16.07
C ALA A 57 7.48 -9.94 14.62
N ALA A 58 6.18 -9.70 14.46
CA ALA A 58 5.52 -9.58 13.15
C ALA A 58 5.30 -8.12 12.72
N GLU A 59 5.55 -7.15 13.60
CA GLU A 59 5.38 -5.72 13.31
C GLU A 59 6.38 -5.22 12.26
N SER A 60 7.57 -5.83 12.20
CA SER A 60 8.67 -5.48 11.28
C SER A 60 8.42 -5.85 9.81
N VAL A 61 7.34 -6.57 9.50
CA VAL A 61 7.00 -6.96 8.12
C VAL A 61 6.85 -5.72 7.24
N ASN A 62 7.70 -5.58 6.22
CA ASN A 62 7.66 -4.48 5.26
C ASN A 62 7.92 -5.01 3.84
N VAL A 63 6.95 -4.83 2.95
CA VAL A 63 6.99 -5.26 1.54
C VAL A 63 7.08 -4.07 0.57
N ASN A 64 7.48 -2.88 1.05
CA ASN A 64 7.55 -1.67 0.23
C ASN A 64 8.44 -1.81 -1.01
N GLU A 65 9.48 -2.63 -0.98
CA GLU A 65 10.30 -2.93 -2.16
C GLU A 65 9.45 -3.51 -3.30
N LYS A 66 8.56 -4.48 -2.98
CA LYS A 66 7.64 -5.09 -3.95
C LYS A 66 6.56 -4.11 -4.41
N ILE A 67 6.10 -3.23 -3.51
CA ILE A 67 5.12 -2.19 -3.85
C ILE A 67 5.73 -1.19 -4.82
N LEU A 68 6.96 -0.74 -4.56
CA LEU A 68 7.68 0.21 -5.41
C LEU A 68 7.96 -0.38 -6.79
N ASP A 69 8.43 -1.63 -6.85
CA ASP A 69 8.66 -2.35 -8.10
C ASP A 69 7.37 -2.48 -8.92
N ALA A 70 6.29 -2.97 -8.31
CA ALA A 70 4.99 -3.08 -8.96
C ALA A 70 4.49 -1.73 -9.46
N TYR A 71 4.66 -0.67 -8.66
CA TYR A 71 4.22 0.66 -9.02
C TYR A 71 4.94 1.20 -10.27
N ILE A 72 6.28 1.22 -10.24
CA ILE A 72 7.09 1.79 -11.33
C ILE A 72 6.99 0.94 -12.60
N ASN A 73 7.09 -0.38 -12.48
CA ASN A 73 7.28 -1.25 -13.64
C ASN A 73 5.96 -1.76 -14.24
N GLN A 74 4.86 -1.74 -13.48
CA GLN A 74 3.61 -2.38 -13.91
C GLN A 74 2.38 -1.49 -13.79
N ILE A 75 2.29 -0.61 -12.79
CA ILE A 75 1.10 0.23 -12.57
C ILE A 75 1.21 1.56 -13.32
N LEU A 76 2.33 2.27 -13.18
CA LEU A 76 2.53 3.59 -13.78
C LEU A 76 2.34 3.59 -15.31
N PRO A 77 2.87 2.59 -16.08
CA PRO A 77 2.67 2.53 -17.53
C PRO A 77 1.21 2.31 -17.96
N LEU A 78 0.31 1.92 -17.05
CA LEU A 78 -1.10 1.72 -17.35
C LEU A 78 -1.92 3.02 -17.22
N PHE A 79 -1.41 4.00 -16.48
CA PHE A 79 -2.08 5.28 -16.24
C PHE A 79 -1.54 6.41 -17.08
N CYS A 80 -0.24 6.37 -17.38
CA CYS A 80 0.47 7.49 -17.98
C CYS A 80 0.80 7.16 -19.43
N ASN A 81 0.56 8.13 -20.31
CA ASN A 81 1.09 8.08 -21.67
C ASN A 81 2.60 8.33 -21.64
N GLU A 82 3.33 7.76 -22.59
CA GLU A 82 4.76 8.05 -22.80
C GLU A 82 4.92 9.46 -23.38
N ALA A 83 4.90 10.47 -22.52
CA ALA A 83 5.12 11.87 -22.84
C ALA A 83 5.84 12.59 -21.70
N ASP A 84 6.59 13.64 -22.03
CA ASP A 84 7.28 14.49 -21.06
C ASP A 84 6.69 15.90 -21.13
N ASP A 85 6.06 16.34 -20.03
CA ASP A 85 5.46 17.66 -19.89
C ASP A 85 6.31 18.60 -19.01
N GLY A 86 7.48 18.15 -18.55
CA GLY A 86 8.40 18.88 -17.68
C GLY A 86 7.97 19.01 -16.21
N ASN A 87 6.82 18.46 -15.79
CA ASN A 87 6.28 18.64 -14.43
C ASN A 87 6.84 17.62 -13.42
N PHE A 88 8.17 17.44 -13.38
CA PHE A 88 8.81 16.38 -12.61
C PHE A 88 8.57 16.46 -11.10
N ALA A 89 8.62 17.67 -10.52
CA ALA A 89 8.46 17.85 -9.07
C ALA A 89 7.02 17.54 -8.61
N THR A 90 6.03 18.00 -9.38
CA THR A 90 4.61 17.72 -9.13
C THR A 90 4.31 16.24 -9.29
N THR A 91 4.84 15.62 -10.35
CA THR A 91 4.71 14.18 -10.60
C THR A 91 5.27 13.36 -9.44
N ALA A 92 6.52 13.64 -9.03
CA ALA A 92 7.14 12.94 -7.90
C ALA A 92 6.34 13.11 -6.60
N ALA A 93 5.79 14.30 -6.32
CA ALA A 93 4.95 14.52 -5.14
C ALA A 93 3.65 13.69 -5.18
N CYS A 94 3.01 13.56 -6.35
CA CYS A 94 1.85 12.69 -6.55
C CYS A 94 2.22 11.21 -6.37
N ASP A 95 3.33 10.77 -6.95
CA ASP A 95 3.81 9.39 -6.86
C ASP A 95 4.10 9.00 -5.41
N ILE A 96 4.77 9.87 -4.65
CA ILE A 96 5.06 9.65 -3.22
C ILE A 96 3.76 9.51 -2.42
N GLN A 97 2.77 10.39 -2.64
CA GLN A 97 1.48 10.31 -1.94
C GLN A 97 0.75 9.00 -2.26
N LEU A 98 0.74 8.59 -3.52
CA LEU A 98 0.10 7.36 -3.95
C LEU A 98 0.81 6.13 -3.39
N LEU A 99 2.14 6.08 -3.44
CA LEU A 99 2.94 4.99 -2.88
C LEU A 99 2.75 4.86 -1.37
N GLN A 100 2.69 5.97 -0.64
CA GLN A 100 2.40 5.97 0.79
C GLN A 100 0.98 5.47 1.08
N ALA A 101 -0.02 5.86 0.28
CA ALA A 101 -1.38 5.36 0.43
C ALA A 101 -1.50 3.86 0.12
N LEU A 102 -0.81 3.39 -0.93
CA LEU A 102 -0.72 1.97 -1.29
C LEU A 102 -0.03 1.18 -0.17
N SER A 103 1.11 1.68 0.32
CA SER A 103 1.85 1.08 1.43
C SER A 103 0.98 0.93 2.66
N ARG A 104 0.31 1.99 3.12
CA ARG A 104 -0.60 1.93 4.27
C ARG A 104 -1.71 0.90 4.05
N ARG A 105 -2.36 0.90 2.88
CA ARG A 105 -3.45 -0.03 2.58
C ARG A 105 -2.99 -1.49 2.58
N ILE A 106 -1.85 -1.77 1.96
CA ILE A 106 -1.29 -3.12 1.83
C ILE A 106 -0.80 -3.63 3.19
N HIS A 107 -0.05 -2.79 3.92
CA HIS A 107 0.45 -3.15 5.25
C HIS A 107 -0.63 -3.19 6.32
N TYR A 108 -1.82 -2.61 6.08
CA TYR A 108 -2.99 -2.86 6.92
C TYR A 108 -3.36 -4.35 7.02
N GLY A 109 -2.85 -5.18 6.09
CA GLY A 109 -2.87 -6.64 6.19
C GLY A 109 -2.37 -7.17 7.54
N LYS A 110 -1.42 -6.49 8.22
CA LYS A 110 -0.97 -6.89 9.57
C LYS A 110 -2.14 -6.92 10.57
N PHE A 111 -2.98 -5.89 10.56
CA PHE A 111 -4.15 -5.79 11.44
C PHE A 111 -5.24 -6.79 11.04
N VAL A 112 -5.45 -6.98 9.74
CA VAL A 112 -6.41 -7.96 9.23
C VAL A 112 -6.01 -9.37 9.67
N ALA A 113 -4.74 -9.73 9.52
CA ALA A 113 -4.18 -11.00 9.96
C ALA A 113 -4.32 -11.17 11.47
N GLU A 114 -4.03 -10.13 12.27
CA GLU A 114 -4.17 -10.19 13.73
C GLU A 114 -5.63 -10.44 14.16
N VAL A 115 -6.59 -9.77 13.53
CA VAL A 115 -8.01 -9.98 13.81
C VAL A 115 -8.43 -11.40 13.44
N LYS A 116 -8.06 -11.88 12.25
CA LYS A 116 -8.37 -13.26 11.80
C LYS A 116 -7.75 -14.31 12.71
N PHE A 117 -6.49 -14.12 13.10
CA PHE A 117 -5.79 -15.03 14.02
C PHE A 117 -6.47 -15.10 15.38
N ARG A 118 -6.92 -13.96 15.93
CA ARG A 118 -7.64 -13.94 17.22
C ARG A 118 -9.01 -14.60 17.14
N ASP A 119 -9.69 -14.52 16.00
CA ASP A 119 -11.01 -15.09 15.79
C ASP A 119 -10.96 -16.63 15.71
N CYS A 120 -10.00 -17.18 14.95
CA CYS A 120 -9.87 -18.62 14.72
C CYS A 120 -8.44 -19.13 14.98
N THR A 121 -7.89 -18.88 16.17
CA THR A 121 -6.48 -19.18 16.50
C THR A 121 -6.05 -20.61 16.18
N ASP A 122 -6.90 -21.60 16.49
CA ASP A 122 -6.56 -23.01 16.33
C ASP A 122 -6.52 -23.46 14.86
N ASP A 123 -7.20 -22.75 13.97
CA ASP A 123 -7.15 -23.00 12.52
C ASP A 123 -5.80 -22.54 11.92
N TYR A 124 -5.22 -21.46 12.45
CA TYR A 124 -3.97 -20.89 11.92
C TYR A 124 -2.72 -21.52 12.54
N LYS A 125 -2.74 -21.89 13.83
CA LYS A 125 -1.57 -22.41 14.57
C LYS A 125 -0.82 -23.53 13.85
N PRO A 126 -1.46 -24.59 13.32
CA PRO A 126 -0.75 -25.70 12.69
C PRO A 126 0.10 -25.24 11.50
N PHE A 127 -0.44 -24.33 10.68
CA PHE A 127 0.23 -23.82 9.50
C PHE A 127 1.35 -22.82 9.86
N ILE A 128 1.19 -22.03 10.92
CA ILE A 128 2.25 -21.15 11.41
C ILE A 128 3.43 -21.96 11.95
N LEU A 129 3.17 -22.97 12.79
CA LEU A 129 4.22 -23.83 13.35
C LEU A 129 4.94 -24.64 12.27
N ALA A 130 4.23 -25.07 11.23
CA ALA A 130 4.80 -25.75 10.07
C ALA A 130 5.49 -24.80 9.07
N GLN A 131 5.39 -23.47 9.26
CA GLN A 131 5.84 -22.44 8.31
C GLN A 131 5.23 -22.62 6.90
N ASP A 132 3.99 -23.10 6.83
CA ASP A 132 3.29 -23.41 5.59
C ASP A 132 2.62 -22.16 4.98
N ARG A 133 3.41 -21.45 4.18
CA ARG A 133 2.99 -20.23 3.47
C ARG A 133 1.78 -20.46 2.55
N ASP A 134 1.76 -21.59 1.84
CA ASP A 134 0.75 -21.86 0.81
C ASP A 134 -0.59 -22.21 1.44
N ALA A 135 -0.59 -22.98 2.52
CA ALA A 135 -1.79 -23.26 3.30
C ALA A 135 -2.37 -21.98 3.93
N LEU A 136 -1.53 -21.10 4.49
CA LEU A 136 -1.96 -19.80 5.01
C LEU A 136 -2.56 -18.92 3.90
N MET A 137 -1.93 -18.85 2.73
CA MET A 137 -2.45 -18.10 1.58
C MET A 137 -3.83 -18.60 1.14
N LYS A 138 -4.01 -19.92 1.11
CA LYS A 138 -5.31 -20.53 0.77
C LYS A 138 -6.37 -20.21 1.82
N LEU A 139 -6.03 -20.32 3.11
CA LEU A 139 -6.94 -20.03 4.21
C LEU A 139 -7.38 -18.55 4.27
N LEU A 140 -6.53 -17.64 3.80
CA LEU A 140 -6.83 -16.20 3.75
C LEU A 140 -7.61 -15.76 2.51
N THR A 141 -7.78 -16.64 1.51
CA THR A 141 -8.41 -16.29 0.24
C THR A 141 -9.93 -16.52 0.31
N PHE A 142 -10.68 -15.42 0.26
CA PHE A 142 -12.15 -15.42 0.25
C PHE A 142 -12.66 -14.80 -1.04
N GLU A 143 -12.85 -15.62 -2.08
CA GLU A 143 -13.18 -15.17 -3.44
C GLU A 143 -14.41 -14.25 -3.50
N ALA A 144 -15.46 -14.56 -2.74
CA ALA A 144 -16.67 -13.73 -2.70
C ALA A 144 -16.38 -12.30 -2.18
N VAL A 145 -15.50 -12.16 -1.19
CA VAL A 145 -15.10 -10.85 -0.65
C VAL A 145 -14.23 -10.10 -1.65
N GLU A 146 -13.30 -10.80 -2.33
CA GLU A 146 -12.46 -10.20 -3.37
C GLU A 146 -13.30 -9.66 -4.53
N GLU A 147 -14.29 -10.41 -5.00
CA GLU A 147 -15.22 -9.96 -6.04
C GLU A 147 -16.06 -8.76 -5.61
N MET A 148 -16.52 -8.72 -4.36
CA MET A 148 -17.20 -7.55 -3.80
C MET A 148 -16.29 -6.32 -3.74
N VAL A 149 -15.01 -6.50 -3.39
CA VAL A 149 -14.01 -5.41 -3.37
C VAL A 149 -13.81 -4.86 -4.78
N LYS A 150 -13.61 -5.72 -5.79
CA LYS A 150 -13.46 -5.31 -7.21
C LYS A 150 -14.64 -4.46 -7.68
N LYS A 151 -15.88 -4.95 -7.49
CA LYS A 151 -17.10 -4.23 -7.87
C LYS A 151 -17.22 -2.87 -7.15
N ARG A 152 -16.91 -2.83 -5.85
CA ARG A 152 -16.97 -1.59 -5.06
C ARG A 152 -15.91 -0.57 -5.50
N VAL A 153 -14.70 -1.02 -5.80
CA VAL A 153 -13.60 -0.19 -6.29
C VAL A 153 -13.96 0.41 -7.64
N ALA A 154 -14.44 -0.40 -8.59
CA ALA A 154 -14.94 0.09 -9.88
C ALA A 154 -16.03 1.15 -9.70
N LYS A 155 -17.01 0.89 -8.84
CA LYS A 155 -18.09 1.86 -8.57
C LYS A 155 -17.56 3.19 -8.00
N LYS A 156 -16.59 3.15 -7.08
CA LYS A 156 -15.97 4.38 -6.54
C LYS A 156 -15.18 5.13 -7.61
N ALA A 157 -14.37 4.44 -8.40
CA ALA A 157 -13.60 5.04 -9.48
C ALA A 157 -14.53 5.70 -10.50
N MET A 158 -15.65 5.05 -10.83
CA MET A 158 -16.69 5.63 -11.67
C MET A 158 -17.23 6.91 -11.04
N VAL A 159 -17.68 6.91 -9.78
CA VAL A 159 -18.27 8.09 -9.11
C VAL A 159 -17.30 9.27 -9.00
N PHE A 160 -16.05 9.04 -8.62
CA PHE A 160 -15.07 10.12 -8.45
C PHE A 160 -14.38 10.55 -9.75
N GLY A 161 -14.43 9.70 -10.78
CA GLY A 161 -13.81 9.96 -12.08
C GLY A 161 -14.68 10.76 -13.05
N GLN A 162 -15.98 10.93 -12.76
CA GLN A 162 -16.92 11.62 -13.65
C GLN A 162 -16.58 13.11 -13.77
N GLU A 163 -16.73 13.65 -14.98
CA GLU A 163 -16.78 15.10 -15.16
C GLU A 163 -18.12 15.63 -14.62
N VAL A 164 -18.04 16.54 -13.64
CA VAL A 164 -19.21 17.19 -13.07
C VAL A 164 -19.53 18.42 -13.90
N SER A 165 -20.63 18.38 -14.65
CA SER A 165 -21.14 19.49 -15.46
C SER A 165 -22.47 20.01 -14.91
N LEU A 166 -22.74 21.31 -15.05
CA LEU A 166 -23.99 21.95 -14.60
C LEU A 166 -25.20 21.63 -15.50
N ASN A 167 -24.97 21.12 -16.72
CA ASN A 167 -26.01 20.78 -17.67
C ASN A 167 -26.28 19.26 -17.64
N ASP A 168 -27.45 18.86 -17.15
CA ASP A 168 -27.93 17.47 -17.04
C ASP A 168 -28.22 16.78 -18.40
N SER A 169 -27.75 17.35 -19.53
CA SER A 169 -27.82 16.65 -20.81
C SER A 169 -26.95 15.40 -20.70
N VAL A 170 -27.55 14.24 -20.90
CA VAL A 170 -26.95 12.90 -20.85
C VAL A 170 -25.78 12.81 -21.83
N ILE A 171 -24.62 13.28 -21.39
CA ILE A 171 -23.36 13.13 -22.08
C ILE A 171 -22.72 11.91 -21.44
N GLU A 172 -22.33 10.96 -22.28
CA GLU A 172 -21.50 9.81 -21.97
C GLU A 172 -20.58 10.10 -20.77
N VAL A 173 -20.69 9.33 -19.68
CA VAL A 173 -19.92 9.55 -18.45
C VAL A 173 -18.45 9.27 -18.75
N LYS A 174 -17.75 10.28 -19.27
CA LYS A 174 -16.33 10.20 -19.56
C LYS A 174 -15.58 10.30 -18.23
N CYS A 175 -15.12 9.15 -17.75
CA CYS A 175 -14.28 9.11 -16.56
C CYS A 175 -12.85 9.52 -16.92
N LYS A 176 -12.21 10.35 -16.09
CA LYS A 176 -10.79 10.71 -16.25
C LYS A 176 -9.86 9.50 -16.22
N VAL A 177 -10.28 8.45 -15.52
CA VAL A 177 -9.60 7.17 -15.41
C VAL A 177 -10.62 6.07 -15.64
N ASP A 178 -10.27 5.05 -16.43
CA ASP A 178 -11.14 3.89 -16.63
C ASP A 178 -11.41 3.16 -15.29
N PRO A 179 -12.67 3.08 -14.83
CA PRO A 179 -13.01 2.36 -13.60
C PRO A 179 -12.63 0.87 -13.64
N SER A 180 -12.63 0.26 -14.83
CA SER A 180 -12.27 -1.15 -15.02
C SER A 180 -10.77 -1.37 -14.77
N LEU A 181 -9.94 -0.42 -15.21
CA LEU A 181 -8.51 -0.40 -14.93
C LEU A 181 -8.26 -0.33 -13.42
N VAL A 182 -8.95 0.55 -12.69
CA VAL A 182 -8.78 0.69 -11.23
C VAL A 182 -9.15 -0.60 -10.49
N SER A 183 -10.21 -1.29 -10.94
CA SER A 183 -10.57 -2.61 -10.42
C SER A 183 -9.49 -3.66 -10.69
N ARG A 184 -8.92 -3.67 -11.91
CA ARG A 184 -7.82 -4.58 -12.28
C ARG A 184 -6.58 -4.33 -11.42
N LEU A 185 -6.31 -3.07 -11.07
CA LEU A 185 -5.18 -2.73 -10.20
C LEU A 185 -5.31 -3.34 -8.81
N TYR A 186 -6.52 -3.27 -8.25
CA TYR A 186 -6.83 -3.89 -6.97
C TYR A 186 -6.67 -5.40 -7.01
N ASP A 187 -7.17 -6.03 -8.08
CA ASP A 187 -7.11 -7.49 -8.28
C ASP A 187 -5.69 -8.02 -8.44
N LYS A 188 -4.88 -7.38 -9.28
CA LYS A 188 -3.58 -7.92 -9.70
C LYS A 188 -2.43 -7.57 -8.77
N TRP A 189 -2.47 -6.43 -8.08
CA TRP A 189 -1.35 -5.96 -7.26
C TRP A 189 -1.75 -5.74 -5.80
N ILE A 190 -2.78 -4.92 -5.54
CA ILE A 190 -3.06 -4.47 -4.16
C ILE A 190 -3.54 -5.62 -3.27
N MET A 191 -4.54 -6.41 -3.70
CA MET A 191 -5.04 -7.53 -2.89
C MET A 191 -4.00 -8.64 -2.72
N PRO A 192 -3.26 -9.09 -3.76
CA PRO A 192 -2.22 -10.09 -3.59
C PRO A 192 -1.09 -9.64 -2.65
N LEU A 193 -0.63 -8.39 -2.75
CA LEU A 193 0.39 -7.86 -1.85
C LEU A 193 -0.15 -7.72 -0.41
N THR A 194 -1.43 -7.37 -0.23
CA THR A 194 -2.07 -7.36 1.10
C THR A 194 -2.07 -8.77 1.70
N LYS A 195 -2.48 -9.78 0.93
CA LYS A 195 -2.46 -11.18 1.40
C LYS A 195 -1.04 -11.66 1.70
N LEU A 196 -0.05 -11.24 0.92
CA LEU A 196 1.35 -11.51 1.22
C LEU A 196 1.75 -10.95 2.60
N VAL A 197 1.38 -9.71 2.91
CA VAL A 197 1.61 -9.12 4.25
C VAL A 197 0.90 -9.94 5.34
N GLU A 198 -0.36 -10.34 5.11
CA GLU A 198 -1.10 -11.17 6.07
C GLU A 198 -0.36 -12.49 6.36
N VAL A 199 0.15 -13.16 5.33
CA VAL A 199 0.91 -14.41 5.50
C VAL A 199 2.25 -14.17 6.20
N GLU A 200 3.03 -13.16 5.79
CA GLU A 200 4.30 -12.80 6.44
C GLU A 200 4.14 -12.45 7.92
N TYR A 201 3.01 -11.81 8.24
CA TYR A 201 2.65 -11.50 9.62
C TYR A 201 2.36 -12.77 10.42
N LEU A 202 1.49 -13.65 9.89
CA LEU A 202 1.10 -14.89 10.56
C LEU A 202 2.29 -15.83 10.80
N LEU A 203 3.22 -15.92 9.85
CA LEU A 203 4.41 -16.77 9.99
C LEU A 203 5.29 -16.43 11.19
N ARG A 204 5.26 -15.17 11.67
CA ARG A 204 6.01 -14.66 12.82
C ARG A 204 5.14 -14.41 14.04
N ARG A 205 3.88 -14.88 14.00
CA ARG A 205 2.87 -14.53 15.01
C ARG A 205 3.02 -15.31 16.32
N LEU A 206 3.75 -16.42 16.30
CA LEU A 206 3.99 -17.30 17.45
C LEU A 206 5.45 -17.25 17.95
N ASP A 207 6.24 -16.32 17.43
CA ASP A 207 7.65 -16.14 17.78
C ASP A 207 7.86 -15.60 19.21
#